data_AF-A0A812SHT0-F1
#
_entry.id   AF-A0A812SHT0-F1
#
_cell.length_a   1.000
_cell.length_b   1.000
_cell.length_c   1.000
_cell.angle_alpha   90.00
_cell.angle_beta   90.00
_cell.angle_gamma   90.00
#
_symmetry.space_group_name_H-M   'P 1'
#
loop_
_entity.id
_entity.type
_entity.pdbx_description
1 polymer ?
#
loop_
_entity_poly.entity_id
_entity_poly.type
_entity_poly.pdbx_seq_one_letter_code
_entity_poly.pdbx_strand_id
1 'polypeptide(L)'
;MQQDMLMDWAVEDVSEDGAAVVEQRVERIVMQNKAGAGQEFKYDSDSEDPPAGMAALVAPAFDAMVAHPFQMTMLPTGEITEVTLSDELSKALDNLPGGAVSSDMIKQMSQQASLKFPTEPLAVGDKWTTTAEVTSPAIGKMKVHTTYTYDGVREVDGKTYEAFTPAIEMELGENKGPMAIDFDTKESTGEILFDREKGRVFRSRVLQTVDIRVKMGENEIVNSMKQAVEMRELGKDETPTLGAPAEEEAEVDTETDSEGQGRTVVVDDRLVAIFLVSGEYRAIDDLCPHQGASLGAGCVEDGEVYCPWHGWRFRLSDGKWADNPRLGIDVFETR
;
A
#
# COMPACT_ATOMS: atom_id res chain seq x y z
N MET A 1 0.02 7.51 -7.49
CA MET A 1 0.92 8.13 -6.50
C MET A 1 1.75 7.02 -5.91
N GLN A 2 3.04 7.25 -5.73
CA GLN A 2 4.00 6.31 -5.16
C GLN A 2 4.77 7.00 -4.07
N GLN A 3 5.05 6.27 -3.00
CA GLN A 3 5.83 6.73 -1.87
C GLN A 3 6.70 5.57 -1.39
N ASP A 4 8.00 5.77 -1.46
CA ASP A 4 8.99 4.81 -0.98
C ASP A 4 9.70 5.40 0.25
N MET A 5 9.91 4.57 1.25
CA MET A 5 10.53 4.98 2.51
C MET A 5 11.58 3.96 2.91
N LEU A 6 12.81 4.42 3.10
CA LEU A 6 13.88 3.66 3.73
C LEU A 6 13.88 3.98 5.22
N MET A 7 13.82 2.94 6.04
CA MET A 7 13.81 3.06 7.49
C MET A 7 14.69 2.01 8.14
N ASP A 8 15.23 2.37 9.30
CA ASP A 8 16.03 1.51 10.17
C ASP A 8 15.37 1.42 11.56
N TRP A 9 15.44 0.23 12.16
CA TRP A 9 14.91 -0.05 13.49
C TRP A 9 16.05 -0.53 14.39
N ALA A 10 16.28 0.20 15.47
CA ALA A 10 17.26 -0.16 16.50
C ALA A 10 16.54 -0.54 17.80
N VAL A 11 16.88 -1.70 18.36
CA VAL A 11 16.41 -2.10 19.69
C VAL A 11 17.33 -1.44 20.72
N GLU A 12 16.78 -0.51 21.48
CA GLU A 12 17.52 0.28 22.48
C GLU A 12 17.56 -0.41 23.84
N ASP A 13 16.43 -1.01 24.24
CA ASP A 13 16.31 -1.73 25.51
C ASP A 13 15.26 -2.85 25.41
N VAL A 14 15.38 -3.86 26.26
CA VAL A 14 14.40 -4.94 26.40
C VAL A 14 14.17 -5.20 27.88
N SER A 15 12.93 -5.03 28.33
CA SER A 15 12.53 -5.27 29.71
C SER A 15 12.54 -6.77 30.08
N GLU A 16 12.47 -7.07 31.37
CA GLU A 16 12.45 -8.46 31.87
C GLU A 16 11.25 -9.29 31.35
N ASP A 17 10.11 -8.63 31.09
CA ASP A 17 8.91 -9.24 30.49
C ASP A 17 8.94 -9.27 28.94
N GLY A 18 10.04 -8.81 28.34
CA GLY A 18 10.30 -8.91 26.90
C GLY A 18 9.74 -7.78 26.05
N ALA A 19 9.24 -6.70 26.66
CA ALA A 19 8.86 -5.51 25.90
C ALA A 19 10.13 -4.78 25.41
N ALA A 20 10.21 -4.53 24.11
CA ALA A 20 11.33 -3.88 23.47
C ALA A 20 11.03 -2.39 23.23
N VAL A 21 11.97 -1.52 23.61
CA VAL A 21 11.99 -0.13 23.15
C VAL A 21 12.73 -0.09 21.83
N VAL A 22 12.04 0.29 20.77
CA VAL A 22 12.56 0.34 19.41
C VAL A 22 12.61 1.79 18.94
N GLU A 23 13.79 2.27 18.56
CA GLU A 23 13.94 3.51 17.82
C GLU A 23 13.72 3.22 16.32
N GLN A 24 12.77 3.93 15.70
CA GLN A 24 12.62 3.97 14.25
C GLN A 24 13.23 5.26 13.70
N ARG A 25 14.13 5.09 12.74
CA ARG A 25 14.73 6.17 11.96
C ARG A 25 14.26 6.07 10.52
N VAL A 26 13.81 7.16 9.96
CA VAL A 26 13.59 7.27 8.51
C VAL A 26 14.87 7.81 7.89
N GLU A 27 15.49 7.04 6.99
CA GLU A 27 16.74 7.46 6.34
C GLU A 27 16.47 8.28 5.09
N ARG A 28 15.45 7.90 4.31
CA ARG A 28 15.09 8.59 3.08
C ARG A 28 13.62 8.39 2.73
N ILE A 29 12.97 9.44 2.26
CA ILE A 29 11.61 9.41 1.73
C ILE A 29 11.67 9.90 0.28
N VAL A 30 11.12 9.11 -0.64
CA VAL A 30 10.89 9.50 -2.02
C VAL A 30 9.40 9.41 -2.31
N MET A 31 8.81 10.49 -2.81
CA MET A 31 7.39 10.55 -3.15
C MET A 31 7.23 11.09 -4.56
N GLN A 32 6.42 10.42 -5.36
CA GLN A 32 6.09 10.88 -6.70
C GLN A 32 4.62 10.69 -7.06
N ASN A 33 4.04 11.67 -7.73
CA ASN A 33 2.71 11.58 -8.28
C ASN A 33 2.74 11.83 -9.78
N LYS A 34 2.24 10.86 -10.55
CA LYS A 34 2.07 10.94 -12.01
C LYS A 34 0.60 11.16 -12.42
N ALA A 35 -0.23 11.74 -11.54
CA ALA A 35 -1.62 11.98 -11.84
C ALA A 35 -1.75 12.86 -13.11
N GLY A 36 -2.49 12.34 -14.10
CA GLY A 36 -2.79 13.04 -15.35
C GLY A 36 -3.52 14.37 -15.09
N ALA A 37 -3.23 15.37 -15.94
CA ALA A 37 -3.62 16.79 -15.85
C ALA A 37 -2.58 17.77 -15.27
N GLY A 38 -1.28 17.44 -15.33
CA GLY A 38 -0.19 18.43 -15.14
C GLY A 38 0.10 18.81 -13.69
N GLN A 39 -0.32 17.98 -12.73
CA GLN A 39 0.00 18.11 -11.31
C GLN A 39 1.04 17.06 -10.88
N GLU A 40 2.04 16.84 -11.74
CA GLU A 40 3.18 16.01 -11.38
C GLU A 40 3.97 16.69 -10.28
N PHE A 41 4.29 15.95 -9.23
CA PHE A 41 5.26 16.40 -8.24
C PHE A 41 6.14 15.23 -7.84
N LYS A 42 7.41 15.55 -7.56
CA LYS A 42 8.40 14.65 -7.01
C LYS A 42 9.02 15.32 -5.79
N TYR A 43 9.19 14.55 -4.73
CA TYR A 43 9.93 14.90 -3.54
C TYR A 43 10.92 13.77 -3.25
N ASP A 44 12.13 14.13 -2.85
CA ASP A 44 13.18 13.22 -2.43
C ASP A 44 13.95 13.90 -1.31
N SER A 45 13.95 13.31 -0.12
CA SER A 45 14.57 13.92 1.06
C SER A 45 16.10 14.01 0.98
N ASP A 46 16.72 13.29 0.03
CA ASP A 46 18.16 13.32 -0.24
C ASP A 46 18.52 14.23 -1.43
N SER A 47 17.53 14.90 -2.03
CA SER A 47 17.75 15.81 -3.16
C SER A 47 18.28 17.18 -2.70
N GLU A 48 19.29 17.71 -3.41
CA GLU A 48 19.74 19.10 -3.24
C GLU A 48 18.78 20.12 -3.88
N ASP A 49 17.93 19.68 -4.81
CA ASP A 49 16.96 20.55 -5.46
C ASP A 49 15.80 20.92 -4.51
N PRO A 50 15.46 22.21 -4.37
CA PRO A 50 14.39 22.62 -3.48
C PRO A 50 13.03 22.11 -3.97
N PRO A 51 12.16 21.64 -3.06
CA PRO A 51 10.83 21.16 -3.44
C PRO A 51 9.98 22.31 -3.99
N ALA A 52 9.18 22.01 -5.02
CA ALA A 52 8.32 22.98 -5.70
C ALA A 52 6.86 22.51 -5.78
N GLY A 53 5.94 23.45 -5.96
CA GLY A 53 4.51 23.15 -6.09
C GLY A 53 3.95 22.42 -4.88
N MET A 54 3.24 21.30 -5.12
CA MET A 54 2.66 20.49 -4.04
C MET A 54 3.73 19.84 -3.15
N ALA A 55 4.91 19.52 -3.69
CA ALA A 55 6.02 18.96 -2.90
C ALA A 55 6.47 19.92 -1.80
N ALA A 56 6.47 21.22 -2.06
CA ALA A 56 6.86 22.23 -1.07
C ALA A 56 5.91 22.29 0.14
N LEU A 57 4.67 21.79 0.00
CA LEU A 57 3.69 21.77 1.09
C LEU A 57 3.91 20.61 2.05
N VAL A 58 4.43 19.47 1.56
CA VAL A 58 4.65 18.25 2.37
C VAL A 58 6.11 18.11 2.84
N ALA A 59 7.05 18.74 2.15
CA ALA A 59 8.48 18.64 2.44
C ALA A 59 8.84 18.91 3.91
N PRO A 60 8.34 19.97 4.59
CA PRO A 60 8.73 20.23 5.98
C PRO A 60 8.42 19.08 6.95
N ALA A 61 7.33 18.34 6.70
CA ALA A 61 6.97 17.19 7.53
C ALA A 61 7.85 15.97 7.23
N PHE A 62 8.14 15.70 5.96
CA PHE A 62 9.04 14.60 5.58
C PHE A 62 10.49 14.87 5.99
N ASP A 63 10.97 16.10 5.83
CA ASP A 63 12.28 16.53 6.32
C ASP A 63 12.37 16.32 7.85
N ALA A 64 11.30 16.65 8.58
CA ALA A 64 11.24 16.41 10.02
C ALA A 64 11.24 14.92 10.38
N MET A 65 10.56 14.06 9.61
CA MET A 65 10.57 12.60 9.81
C MET A 65 11.96 12.00 9.60
N VAL A 66 12.73 12.52 8.63
CA VAL A 66 14.11 12.09 8.41
C VAL A 66 15.04 12.62 9.50
N ALA A 67 14.85 13.87 9.91
CA ALA A 67 15.72 14.52 10.91
C ALA A 67 15.50 13.99 12.34
N HIS A 68 14.29 13.53 12.66
CA HIS A 68 13.90 13.16 14.02
C HIS A 68 13.38 11.71 14.06
N PRO A 69 14.19 10.76 14.57
CA PRO A 69 13.69 9.43 14.85
C PRO A 69 12.63 9.49 15.96
N PHE A 70 11.82 8.45 16.04
CA PHE A 70 10.84 8.30 17.10
C PHE A 70 10.93 6.92 17.73
N GLN A 71 10.45 6.81 18.97
CA GLN A 71 10.50 5.56 19.72
C GLN A 71 9.13 4.91 19.79
N MET A 72 9.13 3.59 19.83
CA MET A 72 7.94 2.81 20.10
C MET A 72 8.25 1.68 21.07
N THR A 73 7.26 1.29 21.87
CA THR A 73 7.34 0.12 22.75
C THR A 73 6.57 -1.02 22.13
N MET A 74 7.26 -2.12 21.83
CA MET A 74 6.71 -3.32 21.21
C MET A 74 6.71 -4.49 22.18
N LEU A 75 5.57 -5.12 22.39
CA LEU A 75 5.42 -6.32 23.20
C LEU A 75 5.89 -7.58 22.44
N PRO A 76 6.18 -8.70 23.13
CA PRO A 76 6.50 -9.97 22.48
C PRO A 76 5.44 -10.49 21.49
N THR A 77 4.19 -10.06 21.66
CA THR A 77 3.08 -10.35 20.73
C THR A 77 3.15 -9.53 19.44
N GLY A 78 4.15 -8.65 19.28
CA GLY A 78 4.25 -7.67 18.20
C GLY A 78 3.42 -6.41 18.45
N GLU A 79 2.57 -6.37 19.47
CA GLU A 79 1.74 -5.20 19.76
C GLU A 79 2.58 -3.98 20.14
N ILE A 80 2.40 -2.89 19.41
CA ILE A 80 2.94 -1.58 19.77
C ILE A 80 1.98 -0.88 20.75
N THR A 81 2.46 -0.54 21.94
CA THR A 81 1.65 0.05 23.02
C THR A 81 1.87 1.55 23.18
N GLU A 82 3.07 2.03 22.89
CA GLU A 82 3.47 3.43 23.03
C GLU A 82 4.25 3.87 21.80
N VAL A 83 4.02 5.11 21.38
CA VAL A 83 4.75 5.76 20.28
C VAL A 83 5.03 7.19 20.68
N THR A 84 6.31 7.53 20.78
CA THR A 84 6.81 8.80 21.30
C THR A 84 7.55 9.55 20.22
N LEU A 85 6.94 10.65 19.78
CA LEU A 85 7.52 11.60 18.81
C LEU A 85 8.18 12.76 19.55
N SER A 86 9.20 13.38 18.96
CA SER A 86 9.74 14.64 19.49
C SER A 86 8.74 15.80 19.36
N ASP A 87 8.94 16.86 20.13
CA ASP A 87 8.15 18.09 20.03
C ASP A 87 8.28 18.73 18.64
N GLU A 88 9.49 18.71 18.09
CA GLU A 88 9.80 19.21 16.76
C GLU A 88 9.05 18.44 15.68
N LEU A 89 9.13 17.10 15.72
CA LEU A 89 8.45 16.23 14.76
C LEU A 89 6.93 16.39 14.85
N SER A 90 6.39 16.39 16.08
CA SER A 90 4.94 16.53 16.29
C SER A 90 4.43 17.85 15.71
N LYS A 91 5.12 18.97 15.98
CA LYS A 91 4.77 20.28 15.42
C LYS A 91 4.88 20.31 13.89
N ALA A 92 5.88 19.67 13.30
CA ALA A 92 6.03 19.64 11.85
C ALA A 92 4.86 18.90 11.17
N LEU A 93 4.47 17.74 11.72
CA LEU A 93 3.34 16.96 11.23
C LEU A 93 2.02 17.71 11.42
N ASP A 94 1.76 18.24 12.60
CA ASP A 94 0.47 18.87 12.93
C ASP A 94 0.24 20.20 12.21
N ASN A 95 1.30 20.85 11.72
CA ASN A 95 1.22 22.08 10.93
C ASN A 95 0.96 21.83 9.43
N LEU A 96 0.87 20.58 8.98
CA LEU A 96 0.58 20.28 7.59
C LEU A 96 -0.81 20.81 7.17
N PRO A 97 -0.91 21.54 6.04
CA PRO A 97 -2.18 22.01 5.53
C PRO A 97 -3.16 20.86 5.29
N GLY A 98 -4.39 21.01 5.77
CA GLY A 98 -5.45 20.02 5.59
C GLY A 98 -5.40 18.81 6.53
N GLY A 99 -4.40 18.73 7.43
CA GLY A 99 -4.33 17.67 8.45
C GLY A 99 -4.23 16.26 7.87
N ALA A 100 -3.69 16.12 6.66
CA ALA A 100 -3.60 14.85 5.95
C ALA A 100 -2.66 13.85 6.66
N VAL A 101 -1.63 14.37 7.34
CA VAL A 101 -0.74 13.62 8.24
C VAL A 101 -0.64 14.43 9.54
N SER A 102 -0.76 13.76 10.68
CA SER A 102 -0.66 14.37 12.02
C SER A 102 0.17 13.48 12.95
N SER A 103 0.62 14.03 14.07
CA SER A 103 1.33 13.27 15.10
C SER A 103 0.49 12.09 15.61
N ASP A 104 -0.80 12.31 15.89
CA ASP A 104 -1.72 11.25 16.30
C ASP A 104 -1.92 10.20 15.21
N MET A 105 -1.94 10.62 13.94
CA MET A 105 -2.04 9.68 12.83
C MET A 105 -0.80 8.79 12.74
N ILE A 106 0.40 9.34 12.86
CA ILE A 106 1.64 8.53 12.85
C ILE A 106 1.64 7.50 13.99
N LYS A 107 1.18 7.88 15.19
CA LYS A 107 1.07 6.94 16.33
C LYS A 107 0.09 5.81 16.02
N GLN A 108 -1.10 6.14 15.53
CA GLN A 108 -2.13 5.16 15.17
C GLN A 108 -1.69 4.23 14.02
N MET A 109 -1.05 4.78 12.98
CA MET A 109 -0.52 4.00 11.87
C MET A 109 0.59 3.05 12.32
N SER A 110 1.49 3.51 13.19
CA SER A 110 2.56 2.66 13.75
C SER A 110 1.95 1.48 14.50
N GLN A 111 0.94 1.74 15.33
CA GLN A 111 0.22 0.68 16.05
C GLN A 111 -0.51 -0.31 15.13
N GLN A 112 -1.07 0.17 14.02
CA GLN A 112 -1.74 -0.65 13.03
C GLN A 112 -0.78 -1.48 12.17
N ALA A 113 0.41 -0.96 11.87
CA ALA A 113 1.41 -1.65 11.05
C ALA A 113 1.95 -2.92 11.73
N SER A 114 1.78 -3.05 13.05
CA SER A 114 2.20 -4.25 13.77
C SER A 114 1.33 -5.47 13.46
N LEU A 115 1.99 -6.57 13.05
CA LEU A 115 1.38 -7.89 13.07
C LEU A 115 1.28 -8.35 14.53
N LYS A 116 0.08 -8.24 15.12
CA LYS A 116 -0.18 -8.69 16.50
C LYS A 116 -0.54 -10.17 16.51
N PHE A 117 0.28 -10.98 17.15
CA PHE A 117 0.09 -12.41 17.32
C PHE A 117 -0.85 -12.74 18.48
N PRO A 118 -1.69 -13.79 18.36
CA PRO A 118 -2.38 -14.34 19.50
C PRO A 118 -1.36 -14.99 20.46
N THR A 119 -1.75 -15.11 21.73
CA THR A 119 -0.95 -15.78 22.75
C THR A 119 -1.08 -17.30 22.72
N GLU A 120 -2.11 -17.81 22.05
CA GLU A 120 -2.33 -19.24 21.85
C GLU A 120 -1.52 -19.75 20.64
N PRO A 121 -1.01 -20.98 20.67
CA PRO A 121 -0.32 -21.58 19.52
C PRO A 121 -1.23 -21.64 18.29
N LEU A 122 -0.68 -21.28 17.13
CA LEU A 122 -1.37 -21.31 15.84
C LEU A 122 -1.23 -22.67 15.14
N ALA A 123 -2.32 -23.15 14.56
CA ALA A 123 -2.37 -24.22 13.58
C ALA A 123 -2.73 -23.68 12.19
N VAL A 124 -2.28 -24.35 11.14
CA VAL A 124 -2.57 -23.95 9.75
C VAL A 124 -4.08 -23.83 9.54
N GLY A 125 -4.52 -22.70 9.01
CA GLY A 125 -5.92 -22.33 8.80
C GLY A 125 -6.55 -21.54 9.95
N ASP A 126 -5.86 -21.40 11.09
CA ASP A 126 -6.35 -20.57 12.20
C ASP A 126 -6.45 -19.11 11.77
N LYS A 127 -7.47 -18.44 12.32
CA LYS A 127 -7.77 -17.03 12.03
C LYS A 127 -7.92 -16.23 13.30
N TRP A 128 -7.41 -15.00 13.28
CA TRP A 128 -7.64 -14.03 14.33
C TRP A 128 -7.76 -12.63 13.75
N THR A 129 -8.50 -11.76 14.43
CA THR A 129 -8.77 -10.40 13.97
C THR A 129 -8.24 -9.41 14.99
N THR A 130 -7.51 -8.41 14.51
CA THR A 130 -7.14 -7.23 15.28
C THR A 130 -8.02 -6.06 14.83
N THR A 131 -8.26 -5.11 15.74
CA THR A 131 -9.00 -3.89 15.43
C THR A 131 -8.22 -2.69 15.90
N ALA A 132 -8.00 -1.73 15.02
CA ALA A 132 -7.44 -0.43 15.33
C ALA A 132 -8.49 0.66 15.09
N GLU A 133 -8.49 1.71 15.91
CA GLU A 133 -9.30 2.91 15.65
C GLU A 133 -8.37 4.02 15.15
N VAL A 134 -8.64 4.50 13.94
CA VAL A 134 -7.99 5.63 13.30
C VAL A 134 -8.92 6.83 13.37
N THR A 135 -8.41 7.99 13.77
CA THR A 135 -9.18 9.24 13.77
C THR A 135 -8.53 10.25 12.85
N SER A 136 -9.28 10.78 11.90
CA SER A 136 -8.84 11.87 11.03
C SER A 136 -9.84 13.02 11.03
N PRO A 137 -9.41 14.29 10.97
CA PRO A 137 -10.30 15.44 10.93
C PRO A 137 -11.30 15.42 9.76
N ALA A 138 -10.94 14.81 8.62
CA ALA A 138 -11.75 14.82 7.40
C ALA A 138 -12.83 13.73 7.36
N ILE A 139 -12.54 12.55 7.91
CA ILE A 139 -13.39 11.35 7.84
C ILE A 139 -14.01 10.95 9.18
N GLY A 140 -13.54 11.51 10.29
CA GLY A 140 -13.95 11.12 11.63
C GLY A 140 -13.22 9.87 12.12
N LYS A 141 -13.92 9.06 12.91
CA LYS A 141 -13.40 7.79 13.43
C LYS A 141 -13.62 6.69 12.41
N MET A 142 -12.59 5.89 12.16
CA MET A 142 -12.62 4.71 11.32
C MET A 142 -12.03 3.56 12.13
N LYS A 143 -12.72 2.43 12.18
CA LYS A 143 -12.12 1.19 12.66
C LYS A 143 -11.55 0.43 11.48
N VAL A 144 -10.36 -0.10 11.65
CA VAL A 144 -9.73 -0.99 10.69
C VAL A 144 -9.64 -2.37 11.33
N HIS A 145 -10.34 -3.32 10.75
CA HIS A 145 -10.28 -4.72 11.14
C HIS A 145 -9.30 -5.44 10.22
N THR A 146 -8.26 -6.03 10.79
CA THR A 146 -7.34 -6.88 10.04
C THR A 146 -7.49 -8.31 10.53
N THR A 147 -8.02 -9.18 9.67
CA THR A 147 -8.08 -10.61 9.92
C THR A 147 -6.87 -11.28 9.29
N TYR A 148 -6.10 -12.01 10.09
CA TYR A 148 -4.98 -12.81 9.64
C TYR A 148 -5.40 -14.28 9.57
N THR A 149 -4.96 -14.99 8.53
CA THR A 149 -5.04 -16.46 8.43
C THR A 149 -3.62 -17.00 8.44
N TYR A 150 -3.32 -18.01 9.25
CA TYR A 150 -2.01 -18.67 9.22
C TYR A 150 -1.98 -19.75 8.13
N ASP A 151 -1.08 -19.59 7.16
CA ASP A 151 -0.99 -20.44 5.97
C ASP A 151 0.06 -21.56 6.10
N GLY A 152 0.85 -21.54 7.18
CA GLY A 152 1.92 -22.50 7.44
C GLY A 152 3.28 -21.98 7.04
N VAL A 153 4.20 -22.90 6.76
CA VAL A 153 5.59 -22.58 6.43
C VAL A 153 5.75 -22.39 4.92
N ARG A 154 6.41 -21.30 4.52
CA ARG A 154 6.77 -20.98 3.14
C ARG A 154 8.29 -20.98 2.98
N GLU A 155 8.79 -21.62 1.93
CA GLU A 155 10.22 -21.58 1.58
C GLU A 155 10.44 -20.53 0.50
N VAL A 156 11.38 -19.61 0.73
CA VAL A 156 11.83 -18.58 -0.22
C VAL A 156 13.36 -18.56 -0.18
N ASP A 157 14.00 -18.74 -1.33
CA ASP A 157 15.46 -18.76 -1.48
C ASP A 157 16.20 -19.70 -0.49
N GLY A 158 15.60 -20.86 -0.20
CA GLY A 158 16.15 -21.84 0.73
C GLY A 158 16.04 -21.46 2.21
N LYS A 159 15.30 -20.40 2.54
CA LYS A 159 14.94 -20.01 3.91
C LYS A 159 13.44 -20.19 4.14
N THR A 160 13.08 -20.62 5.34
CA THR A 160 11.68 -20.83 5.74
C THR A 160 11.13 -19.65 6.52
N TYR A 161 9.90 -19.27 6.22
CA TYR A 161 9.14 -18.20 6.86
C TYR A 161 7.76 -18.72 7.29
N GLU A 162 7.20 -18.16 8.35
CA GLU A 162 5.80 -18.37 8.71
C GLU A 162 4.95 -17.43 7.84
N ALA A 163 4.02 -17.99 7.06
CA ALA A 163 3.21 -17.24 6.10
C ALA A 163 1.81 -16.95 6.64
N PHE A 164 1.33 -15.73 6.39
CA PHE A 164 0.01 -15.27 6.79
C PHE A 164 -0.68 -14.49 5.68
N THR A 165 -1.98 -14.71 5.53
CA THR A 165 -2.83 -13.94 4.63
C THR A 165 -3.60 -12.88 5.42
N PRO A 166 -3.32 -11.57 5.24
CA PRO A 166 -4.12 -10.50 5.81
C PRO A 166 -5.35 -10.19 4.94
N ALA A 167 -6.48 -9.94 5.60
CA ALA A 167 -7.68 -9.36 5.01
C ALA A 167 -8.09 -8.14 5.84
N ILE A 168 -8.07 -6.97 5.21
CA ILE A 168 -8.38 -5.70 5.89
C ILE A 168 -9.78 -5.25 5.48
N GLU A 169 -10.58 -4.89 6.46
CA GLU A 169 -11.90 -4.29 6.32
C GLU A 169 -11.94 -2.97 7.09
N MET A 170 -12.55 -1.95 6.51
CA MET A 170 -12.69 -0.63 7.13
C MET A 170 -14.15 -0.38 7.50
N GLU A 171 -14.40 0.00 8.75
CA GLU A 171 -15.72 0.40 9.25
C GLU A 171 -15.67 1.88 9.64
N LEU A 172 -16.48 2.71 9.00
CA LEU A 172 -16.61 4.11 9.41
C LEU A 172 -17.54 4.26 10.62
N GLY A 173 -17.10 5.07 11.58
CA GLY A 173 -17.97 5.57 12.63
C GLY A 173 -18.95 6.63 12.12
N GLU A 174 -19.78 7.18 13.02
CA GLU A 174 -20.74 8.23 12.67
C GLU A 174 -20.06 9.42 11.97
N ASN A 175 -20.40 9.64 10.71
CA ASN A 175 -19.93 10.78 9.95
C ASN A 175 -20.69 12.04 10.38
N LYS A 176 -20.00 12.97 11.07
CA LYS A 176 -20.59 14.21 11.60
C LYS A 176 -20.31 15.45 10.72
N GLY A 177 -19.69 15.26 9.56
CA GLY A 177 -19.36 16.31 8.60
C GLY A 177 -20.49 16.62 7.59
N PRO A 178 -20.42 17.75 6.86
CA PRO A 178 -21.38 18.11 5.81
C PRO A 178 -21.27 17.26 4.54
N MET A 179 -20.22 16.44 4.41
CA MET A 179 -20.00 15.47 3.35
C MET A 179 -19.97 14.08 3.97
N ALA A 180 -20.87 13.20 3.54
CA ALA A 180 -20.84 11.81 3.99
C ALA A 180 -19.89 11.02 3.07
N ILE A 181 -18.75 10.63 3.61
CA ILE A 181 -17.77 9.75 2.99
C ILE A 181 -18.04 8.33 3.51
N ASP A 182 -18.07 7.37 2.60
CA ASP A 182 -18.19 5.94 2.84
C ASP A 182 -17.04 5.20 2.15
N PHE A 183 -16.55 4.13 2.75
CA PHE A 183 -15.48 3.29 2.19
C PHE A 183 -16.02 1.87 2.03
N ASP A 184 -15.93 1.34 0.81
CA ASP A 184 -16.35 -0.02 0.51
C ASP A 184 -15.15 -0.81 -0.02
N THR A 185 -14.62 -1.69 0.82
CA THR A 185 -13.47 -2.53 0.44
C THR A 185 -13.94 -3.61 -0.51
N LYS A 186 -13.50 -3.55 -1.77
CA LYS A 186 -13.89 -4.49 -2.83
C LYS A 186 -13.05 -5.74 -2.84
N GLU A 187 -11.76 -5.56 -2.64
CA GLU A 187 -10.77 -6.62 -2.69
C GLU A 187 -9.65 -6.28 -1.70
N SER A 188 -9.20 -7.29 -0.96
CA SER A 188 -8.10 -7.20 0.00
C SER A 188 -7.36 -8.53 -0.06
N THR A 189 -6.21 -8.54 -0.72
CA THR A 189 -5.33 -9.70 -0.83
C THR A 189 -3.96 -9.35 -0.30
N GLY A 190 -3.17 -10.34 0.09
CA GLY A 190 -1.83 -10.09 0.58
C GLY A 190 -1.15 -11.33 1.13
N GLU A 191 0.13 -11.16 1.44
CA GLU A 191 0.95 -12.17 2.10
C GLU A 191 1.91 -11.46 3.06
N ILE A 192 2.07 -12.04 4.25
CA ILE A 192 3.09 -11.65 5.22
C ILE A 192 3.97 -12.86 5.47
N LEU A 193 5.27 -12.69 5.26
CA LEU A 193 6.31 -13.65 5.58
C LEU A 193 7.04 -13.19 6.83
N PHE A 194 6.90 -13.96 7.92
CA PHE A 194 7.53 -13.69 9.19
C PHE A 194 8.74 -14.60 9.42
N ASP A 195 9.87 -14.00 9.77
CA ASP A 195 11.07 -14.71 10.12
C ASP A 195 11.03 -15.09 11.61
N ARG A 196 10.68 -16.35 11.87
CA ARG A 196 10.54 -16.86 13.23
C ARG A 196 11.85 -16.83 14.02
N GLU A 197 13.00 -17.06 13.37
CA GLU A 197 14.29 -17.09 14.06
C GLU A 197 14.73 -15.70 14.50
N LYS A 198 14.44 -14.70 13.65
CA LYS A 198 14.76 -13.30 13.89
C LYS A 198 13.67 -12.53 14.65
N GLY A 199 12.47 -13.10 14.76
CA GLY A 199 11.32 -12.52 15.46
C GLY A 199 10.76 -11.26 14.79
N ARG A 200 10.76 -11.19 13.45
CA ARG A 200 10.30 -10.00 12.71
C ARG A 200 9.72 -10.33 11.34
N VAL A 201 8.95 -9.39 10.78
CA VAL A 201 8.44 -9.49 9.41
C VAL A 201 9.60 -9.37 8.43
N PHE A 202 9.76 -10.36 7.55
CA PHE A 202 10.71 -10.34 6.44
C PHE A 202 10.13 -9.64 5.22
N ARG A 203 8.86 -9.92 4.91
CA ARG A 203 8.11 -9.27 3.83
C ARG A 203 6.64 -9.17 4.19
N SER A 204 6.00 -8.08 3.82
CA SER A 204 4.55 -7.91 3.86
C SER A 204 4.12 -7.23 2.57
N ARG A 205 3.09 -7.76 1.94
CA ARG A 205 2.49 -7.17 0.76
C ARG A 205 0.98 -7.22 0.87
N VAL A 206 0.35 -6.07 0.69
CA VAL A 206 -1.10 -5.92 0.75
C VAL A 206 -1.58 -5.17 -0.48
N LEU A 207 -2.56 -5.76 -1.15
CA LEU A 207 -3.23 -5.29 -2.34
C LEU A 207 -4.68 -5.01 -2.01
N GLN A 208 -5.11 -3.77 -2.20
CA GLN A 208 -6.46 -3.36 -1.84
C GLN A 208 -7.11 -2.52 -2.92
N THR A 209 -8.38 -2.82 -3.15
CA THR A 209 -9.27 -1.96 -3.92
C THR A 209 -10.36 -1.44 -3.00
N VAL A 210 -10.43 -0.12 -2.84
CA VAL A 210 -11.38 0.56 -1.96
C VAL A 210 -12.17 1.58 -2.77
N ASP A 211 -13.49 1.44 -2.77
CA ASP A 211 -14.38 2.46 -3.30
C ASP A 211 -14.62 3.55 -2.25
N ILE A 212 -14.20 4.77 -2.55
CA ILE A 212 -14.49 5.96 -1.76
C ILE A 212 -15.75 6.60 -2.32
N ARG A 213 -16.83 6.57 -1.55
CA ARG A 213 -18.12 7.16 -1.95
C ARG A 213 -18.34 8.45 -1.20
N VAL A 214 -18.48 9.55 -1.92
CA VAL A 214 -18.74 10.87 -1.37
C VAL A 214 -20.17 11.28 -1.74
N LYS A 215 -21.04 11.38 -0.74
CA LYS A 215 -22.43 11.83 -0.89
C LYS A 215 -22.55 13.32 -0.61
N MET A 216 -23.13 14.04 -1.57
CA MET A 216 -23.39 15.48 -1.52
C MET A 216 -24.86 15.74 -1.84
N GLY A 217 -25.73 15.63 -0.82
CA GLY A 217 -27.18 15.71 -1.01
C GLY A 217 -27.73 14.47 -1.73
N GLU A 218 -28.35 14.66 -2.89
CA GLU A 218 -28.87 13.57 -3.73
C GLU A 218 -27.80 12.98 -4.69
N ASN A 219 -26.65 13.64 -4.83
CA ASN A 219 -25.58 13.20 -5.72
C ASN A 219 -24.58 12.31 -4.96
N GLU A 220 -24.10 11.26 -5.62
CA GLU A 220 -23.05 10.38 -5.13
C GLU A 220 -21.90 10.35 -6.15
N ILE A 221 -20.68 10.58 -5.66
CA ILE A 221 -19.46 10.40 -6.43
C ILE A 221 -18.77 9.15 -5.87
N VAL A 222 -18.54 8.16 -6.71
CA VAL A 222 -17.76 6.98 -6.36
C VAL A 222 -16.41 7.08 -7.05
N ASN A 223 -15.35 7.02 -6.26
CA ASN A 223 -13.98 6.95 -6.75
C ASN A 223 -13.36 5.64 -6.25
N SER A 224 -12.99 4.74 -7.16
CA SER A 224 -12.25 3.53 -6.76
C SER A 224 -10.77 3.86 -6.68
N MET A 225 -10.16 3.48 -5.57
CA MET A 225 -8.74 3.57 -5.33
C MET A 225 -8.18 2.16 -5.24
N LYS A 226 -7.16 1.88 -6.05
CA LYS A 226 -6.34 0.69 -5.90
C LYS A 226 -5.02 1.09 -5.24
N GLN A 227 -4.66 0.40 -4.18
CA GLN A 227 -3.42 0.63 -3.44
C GLN A 227 -2.64 -0.67 -3.26
N ALA A 228 -1.33 -0.56 -3.37
CA ALA A 228 -0.38 -1.60 -3.04
C ALA A 228 0.51 -1.07 -1.92
N VAL A 229 0.67 -1.85 -0.86
CA VAL A 229 1.57 -1.54 0.24
C VAL A 229 2.52 -2.72 0.38
N GLU A 230 3.81 -2.47 0.17
CA GLU A 230 4.85 -3.47 0.32
C GLU A 230 5.89 -2.99 1.34
N MET A 231 6.33 -3.91 2.19
CA MET A 231 7.43 -3.74 3.14
C MET A 231 8.31 -4.97 3.05
N ARG A 232 9.63 -4.79 3.04
CA ARG A 232 10.58 -5.91 3.09
C ARG A 232 11.84 -5.54 3.86
N GLU A 233 12.44 -6.54 4.48
CA GLU A 233 13.79 -6.45 5.03
C GLU A 233 14.80 -6.33 3.88
N LEU A 234 15.75 -5.40 4.01
CA LEU A 234 16.86 -5.23 3.08
C LEU A 234 18.04 -6.11 3.50
N GLY A 235 18.79 -6.59 2.51
CA GLY A 235 20.10 -7.20 2.75
C GLY A 235 21.08 -6.19 3.35
N LYS A 236 22.04 -6.67 4.15
CA LYS A 236 23.02 -5.82 4.87
C LYS A 236 23.80 -4.85 3.97
N ASP A 237 24.08 -5.27 2.73
CA ASP A 237 24.84 -4.49 1.75
C ASP A 237 23.97 -4.08 0.55
N GLU A 238 22.64 -4.21 0.68
CA GLU A 238 21.69 -3.86 -0.35
C GLU A 238 21.43 -2.35 -0.34
N THR A 239 21.52 -1.71 -1.50
CA THR A 239 21.09 -0.33 -1.69
C THR A 239 19.78 -0.33 -2.47
N PRO A 240 18.65 0.04 -1.86
CA PRO A 240 17.37 0.01 -2.54
C PRO A 240 17.28 1.16 -3.56
N THR A 241 16.64 0.89 -4.68
CA THR A 241 16.34 1.93 -5.68
C THR A 241 15.00 2.58 -5.36
N LEU A 242 15.01 3.70 -4.64
CA LEU A 242 13.79 4.42 -4.27
C LEU A 242 13.33 5.35 -5.41
N GLY A 243 12.02 5.35 -5.70
CA GLY A 243 11.39 6.15 -6.74
C GLY A 243 11.82 5.81 -8.17
N ALA A 244 12.52 4.69 -8.37
CA ALA A 244 12.70 4.15 -9.70
C ALA A 244 11.33 3.72 -10.26
N PRO A 245 11.11 3.87 -11.58
CA PRO A 245 10.04 3.14 -12.23
C PRO A 245 10.29 1.63 -12.03
N ALA A 246 9.21 0.83 -11.92
CA ALA A 246 9.28 -0.63 -11.92
C ALA A 246 10.41 -1.19 -12.79
N GLU A 247 11.12 -2.19 -12.27
CA GLU A 247 12.12 -2.95 -13.00
C GLU A 247 11.51 -3.57 -14.27
N GLU A 248 12.37 -3.87 -15.24
CA GLU A 248 11.96 -4.25 -16.60
C GLU A 248 11.23 -5.61 -16.65
N GLU A 249 11.31 -6.42 -15.58
CA GLU A 249 10.79 -7.80 -15.52
C GLU A 249 10.35 -8.19 -14.09
N ALA A 250 9.21 -8.88 -13.94
CA ALA A 250 8.80 -9.48 -12.67
C ALA A 250 8.16 -10.86 -12.84
N GLU A 251 8.38 -11.73 -11.84
CA GLU A 251 7.76 -13.05 -11.79
C GLU A 251 6.36 -12.96 -11.18
N VAL A 252 5.40 -13.59 -11.84
CA VAL A 252 4.00 -13.62 -11.44
C VAL A 252 3.54 -15.08 -11.43
N ASP A 253 2.99 -15.53 -10.30
CA ASP A 253 2.38 -16.88 -10.21
C ASP A 253 1.21 -16.99 -11.20
N THR A 254 1.08 -18.12 -11.90
CA THR A 254 0.12 -18.34 -13.01
C THR A 254 -0.93 -19.41 -12.71
N GLU A 255 -0.87 -20.09 -11.56
CA GLU A 255 -1.65 -21.30 -11.30
C GLU A 255 -3.18 -21.11 -11.21
N THR A 256 -3.67 -19.87 -11.15
CA THR A 256 -5.10 -19.56 -10.91
C THR A 256 -5.81 -18.85 -12.07
N ASP A 257 -5.11 -18.58 -13.19
CA ASP A 257 -5.66 -17.75 -14.26
C ASP A 257 -6.61 -18.52 -15.18
N SER A 258 -7.72 -17.86 -15.54
CA SER A 258 -8.74 -18.40 -16.45
C SER A 258 -8.77 -17.62 -17.76
N GLU A 259 -8.99 -18.34 -18.87
CA GLU A 259 -9.08 -17.77 -20.22
C GLU A 259 -10.10 -16.61 -20.28
N GLY A 260 -9.68 -15.47 -20.83
CA GLY A 260 -10.50 -14.27 -20.99
C GLY A 260 -10.78 -13.48 -19.71
N GLN A 261 -10.25 -13.92 -18.56
CA GLN A 261 -10.31 -13.16 -17.31
C GLN A 261 -9.01 -12.43 -17.06
N GLY A 262 -9.13 -11.20 -16.56
CA GLY A 262 -8.01 -10.41 -16.08
C GLY A 262 -7.85 -10.53 -14.58
N ARG A 263 -6.65 -10.27 -14.11
CA ARG A 263 -6.43 -9.83 -12.74
C ARG A 263 -5.33 -8.80 -12.70
N THR A 264 -5.30 -8.04 -11.62
CA THR A 264 -4.20 -7.11 -11.40
C THR A 264 -3.16 -7.76 -10.52
N VAL A 265 -1.91 -7.55 -10.90
CA VAL A 265 -0.74 -7.83 -10.10
C VAL A 265 0.02 -6.53 -9.89
N VAL A 266 0.84 -6.50 -8.85
CA VAL A 266 1.82 -5.43 -8.69
C VAL A 266 3.16 -5.97 -9.11
N VAL A 267 3.72 -5.31 -10.11
CA VAL A 267 5.11 -5.50 -10.53
C VAL A 267 5.84 -4.27 -10.02
N ASP A 268 6.61 -4.46 -8.95
CA ASP A 268 7.23 -3.40 -8.13
C ASP A 268 6.25 -2.35 -7.60
N ASP A 269 6.17 -1.19 -8.25
CA ASP A 269 5.33 -0.05 -7.90
C ASP A 269 4.15 0.12 -8.88
N ARG A 270 4.06 -0.73 -9.91
CA ARG A 270 3.11 -0.58 -11.01
C ARG A 270 2.01 -1.62 -10.94
N LEU A 271 0.77 -1.14 -11.00
CA LEU A 271 -0.39 -2.00 -11.19
C LEU A 271 -0.41 -2.46 -12.64
N VAL A 272 -0.25 -3.77 -12.84
CA VAL A 272 -0.23 -4.42 -14.14
C VAL A 272 -1.45 -5.34 -14.23
N ALA A 273 -2.27 -5.16 -15.25
CA ALA A 273 -3.35 -6.09 -15.55
C ALA A 273 -2.79 -7.22 -16.44
N ILE A 274 -2.92 -8.45 -15.96
CA ILE A 274 -2.55 -9.64 -16.71
C ILE A 274 -3.80 -10.39 -17.14
N PHE A 275 -3.77 -10.94 -18.36
CA PHE A 275 -4.86 -11.68 -18.98
C PHE A 275 -4.30 -12.93 -19.63
N LEU A 276 -5.01 -14.06 -19.48
CA LEU A 276 -4.75 -15.26 -20.28
C LEU A 276 -5.67 -15.22 -21.52
N VAL A 277 -5.08 -15.06 -22.71
CA VAL A 277 -5.81 -14.95 -23.99
C VAL A 277 -5.21 -15.89 -25.02
N SER A 278 -6.02 -16.82 -25.50
CA SER A 278 -5.64 -17.91 -26.41
C SER A 278 -4.44 -18.72 -25.90
N GLY A 279 -4.38 -18.94 -24.58
CA GLY A 279 -3.27 -19.64 -23.94
C GLY A 279 -1.96 -18.84 -23.82
N GLU A 280 -1.97 -17.54 -24.17
CA GLU A 280 -0.82 -16.64 -24.02
C GLU A 280 -1.14 -15.54 -22.99
N TYR A 281 -0.15 -15.22 -22.15
CA TYR A 281 -0.29 -14.10 -21.21
C TYR A 281 -0.11 -12.76 -21.92
N ARG A 282 -0.99 -11.81 -21.60
CA ARG A 282 -0.92 -10.41 -22.03
C ARG A 282 -0.88 -9.53 -20.80
N ALA A 283 0.04 -8.57 -20.78
CA ALA A 283 0.22 -7.65 -19.66
C ALA A 283 0.13 -6.21 -20.15
N ILE A 284 -0.66 -5.38 -19.48
CA ILE A 284 -0.85 -3.96 -19.78
C ILE A 284 -0.93 -3.15 -18.48
N ASP A 285 -0.81 -1.82 -18.57
CA ASP A 285 -1.09 -0.97 -17.41
C ASP A 285 -2.52 -1.23 -16.90
N ASP A 286 -2.69 -1.40 -15.59
CA ASP A 286 -3.99 -1.67 -15.01
C ASP A 286 -4.88 -0.42 -14.96
N LEU A 287 -4.33 0.78 -14.99
CA LEU A 287 -5.11 2.00 -14.79
C LEU A 287 -5.64 2.55 -16.11
N CYS A 288 -6.96 2.54 -16.27
CA CYS A 288 -7.61 3.16 -17.41
C CYS A 288 -7.29 4.67 -17.45
N PRO A 289 -6.68 5.19 -18.54
CA PRO A 289 -6.27 6.60 -18.63
C PRO A 289 -7.42 7.60 -18.66
N HIS A 290 -8.67 7.13 -18.73
CA HIS A 290 -9.85 7.97 -18.63
C HIS A 290 -10.04 8.49 -17.19
N GLN A 291 -10.19 7.59 -16.21
CA GLN A 291 -10.47 7.95 -14.81
C GLN A 291 -9.86 6.97 -13.78
N GLY A 292 -8.92 6.12 -14.18
CA GLY A 292 -8.15 5.27 -13.25
C GLY A 292 -8.80 3.94 -12.87
N ALA A 293 -9.87 3.51 -13.55
CA ALA A 293 -10.47 2.19 -13.33
C ALA A 293 -9.45 1.06 -13.57
N SER A 294 -9.48 0.02 -12.73
CA SER A 294 -8.70 -1.20 -12.94
C SER A 294 -9.19 -1.95 -14.18
N LEU A 295 -8.31 -2.14 -15.16
CA LEU A 295 -8.55 -2.89 -16.38
C LEU A 295 -8.50 -4.40 -16.12
N GLY A 296 -7.73 -4.86 -15.13
CA GLY A 296 -7.72 -6.26 -14.70
C GLY A 296 -9.08 -6.74 -14.20
N ALA A 297 -9.94 -5.84 -13.71
CA ALA A 297 -11.33 -6.14 -13.35
C ALA A 297 -12.29 -6.12 -14.57
N GLY A 298 -11.80 -5.79 -15.76
CA GLY A 298 -12.56 -5.77 -17.01
C GLY A 298 -12.72 -7.14 -17.64
N CYS A 299 -13.62 -7.25 -18.62
CA CYS A 299 -13.75 -8.45 -19.45
C CYS A 299 -12.96 -8.31 -20.75
N VAL A 300 -12.44 -9.43 -21.25
CA VAL A 300 -11.76 -9.49 -22.55
C VAL A 300 -12.71 -10.04 -23.61
N GLU A 301 -12.84 -9.33 -24.72
CA GLU A 301 -13.55 -9.79 -25.92
C GLU A 301 -12.76 -9.34 -27.16
N ASP A 302 -12.59 -10.23 -28.14
CA ASP A 302 -11.85 -9.96 -29.39
C ASP A 302 -10.43 -9.38 -29.22
N GLY A 303 -9.73 -9.76 -28.14
CA GLY A 303 -8.39 -9.26 -27.82
C GLY A 303 -8.36 -7.83 -27.26
N GLU A 304 -9.52 -7.30 -26.88
CA GLU A 304 -9.69 -6.00 -26.24
C GLU A 304 -10.23 -6.17 -24.82
N VAL A 305 -9.66 -5.44 -23.86
CA VAL A 305 -10.24 -5.33 -22.52
C VAL A 305 -11.23 -4.17 -22.47
N TYR A 306 -12.39 -4.41 -21.89
CA TYR A 306 -13.42 -3.41 -21.65
C TYR A 306 -13.27 -2.85 -20.24
N CYS A 307 -12.95 -1.55 -20.14
CA CYS A 307 -12.91 -0.85 -18.87
C CYS A 307 -14.28 -0.96 -18.18
N PRO A 308 -14.35 -1.43 -16.92
CA PRO A 308 -15.62 -1.74 -16.25
C PRO A 308 -16.46 -0.51 -15.92
N TRP A 309 -15.89 0.71 -15.98
CA TRP A 309 -16.63 1.93 -15.67
C TRP A 309 -17.37 2.49 -16.88
N HIS A 310 -16.63 2.84 -17.93
CA HIS A 310 -17.14 3.61 -19.07
C HIS A 310 -17.04 2.88 -20.40
N GLY A 311 -16.62 1.61 -20.38
CA GLY A 311 -16.53 0.78 -21.58
C GLY A 311 -15.44 1.20 -22.57
N TRP A 312 -14.44 1.98 -22.16
CA TRP A 312 -13.26 2.22 -23.01
C TRP A 312 -12.55 0.89 -23.28
N ARG A 313 -12.22 0.65 -24.54
CA ARG A 313 -11.67 -0.63 -25.00
C ARG A 313 -10.20 -0.49 -25.35
N PHE A 314 -9.33 -1.30 -24.75
CA PHE A 314 -7.90 -1.26 -25.03
C PHE A 314 -7.45 -2.58 -25.63
N ARG A 315 -6.75 -2.53 -26.77
CA ARG A 315 -6.21 -3.73 -27.40
C ARG A 315 -5.05 -4.26 -26.58
N LEU A 316 -5.11 -5.52 -26.17
CA LEU A 316 -4.08 -6.17 -25.36
C LEU A 316 -2.75 -6.33 -26.11
N SER A 317 -2.76 -6.25 -27.44
CA SER A 317 -1.56 -6.39 -28.27
C SER A 317 -0.67 -5.14 -28.31
N ASP A 318 -1.26 -3.95 -28.19
CA ASP A 318 -0.51 -2.69 -28.34
C ASP A 318 -0.99 -1.53 -27.45
N GLY A 319 -1.89 -1.82 -26.50
CA GLY A 319 -2.35 -0.89 -25.47
C GLY A 319 -3.22 0.25 -25.99
N LYS A 320 -3.51 0.31 -27.30
CA LYS A 320 -4.22 1.45 -27.88
C LYS A 320 -5.72 1.39 -27.57
N TRP A 321 -6.29 2.55 -27.29
CA TRP A 321 -7.74 2.72 -27.22
C TRP A 321 -8.34 2.47 -28.61
N ALA A 322 -9.28 1.53 -28.68
CA ALA A 322 -9.89 1.07 -29.93
C ALA A 322 -10.56 2.19 -30.74
N ASP A 323 -11.13 3.19 -30.06
CA ASP A 323 -11.86 4.29 -30.72
C ASP A 323 -10.94 5.46 -31.10
N ASN A 324 -9.74 5.54 -30.52
CA ASN A 324 -8.74 6.53 -30.89
C ASN A 324 -7.31 6.01 -30.61
N PRO A 325 -6.63 5.48 -31.64
CA PRO A 325 -5.31 4.85 -31.48
C PRO A 325 -4.17 5.84 -31.16
N ARG A 326 -4.46 7.13 -30.99
CA ARG A 326 -3.48 8.12 -30.48
C ARG A 326 -3.36 8.10 -28.96
N LEU A 327 -4.32 7.51 -28.26
CA LEU A 327 -4.30 7.32 -26.82
C LEU A 327 -4.15 5.83 -26.53
N GLY A 328 -3.45 5.52 -25.46
CA GLY A 328 -3.22 4.15 -25.06
C GLY A 328 -2.58 4.07 -23.68
N ILE A 329 -2.30 2.83 -23.31
CA ILE A 329 -1.61 2.42 -22.09
C ILE A 329 -0.36 1.64 -22.47
N ASP A 330 0.54 1.47 -21.52
CA ASP A 330 1.72 0.66 -21.72
C ASP A 330 1.35 -0.82 -21.82
N VAL A 331 2.13 -1.56 -22.61
CA VAL A 331 2.08 -3.02 -22.75
C VAL A 331 3.41 -3.56 -22.28
N PHE A 332 3.38 -4.65 -21.52
CA PHE A 332 4.58 -5.30 -21.00
C PHE A 332 4.81 -6.64 -21.70
N GLU A 333 6.07 -6.97 -21.94
CA GLU A 333 6.43 -8.28 -22.46
C GLU A 333 6.19 -9.35 -21.39
N THR A 334 5.71 -10.51 -21.84
CA THR A 334 5.46 -11.69 -21.00
C THR A 334 6.26 -12.85 -21.59
N ARG A 335 6.84 -13.70 -20.72
CA ARG A 335 7.68 -14.83 -21.14
C ARG A 335 7.59 -15.98 -20.14
#